data_AF-A0A9D7VSV9-F1
#
_entry.id   AF-A0A9D7VSV9-F1
#
_cell.length_a   1.000
_cell.length_b   1.000
_cell.length_c   1.000
_cell.angle_alpha   90.00
_cell.angle_beta   90.00
_cell.angle_gamma   90.00
#
_symmetry.space_group_name_H-M   'P 1'
#
loop_
_entity.id
_entity.type
_entity.pdbx_description
1 polymer ?
#
loop_
_entity_poly.entity_id
_entity_poly.type
_entity_poly.pdbx_seq_one_letter_code
_entity_poly.pdbx_strand_id
1 'polypeptide(L)'
;TVTVLPADAQGRVDFSAALDHLGAAGINKVLVEAGTGITTTVLKAALADEIYWTQSPHILGSDARPAVAALKLVALPPQNLYTQSRSLSVGQDQLRVFVKNVSADRTE
;
A
#
# COMPACT_ATOMS: atom_id res chain seq x y z
N THR A 1 11.39 22.64 6.16
CA THR A 1 10.17 23.46 5.99
C THR A 1 8.97 22.56 6.13
N VAL A 2 7.86 23.07 6.67
CA VAL A 2 6.58 22.34 6.71
C VAL A 2 5.76 22.74 5.49
N THR A 3 5.30 21.77 4.71
CA THR A 3 4.37 21.98 3.60
C THR A 3 2.96 21.65 4.07
N VAL A 4 2.02 22.58 3.86
CA VAL A 4 0.60 22.35 4.14
C VAL A 4 -0.05 21.79 2.86
N LEU A 5 -0.74 20.66 3.00
CA LEU A 5 -1.44 19.98 1.91
C LEU A 5 -2.95 19.91 2.22
N PRO A 6 -3.80 19.73 1.19
CA PRO A 6 -5.23 19.51 1.39
C PRO A 6 -5.52 18.35 2.32
N ALA A 7 -6.68 18.43 3.00
CA ALA A 7 -7.19 17.33 3.80
C ALA A 7 -8.16 16.45 2.97
N ASP A 8 -8.16 15.15 3.26
CA ASP A 8 -9.16 14.20 2.79
C ASP A 8 -10.51 14.41 3.49
N ALA A 9 -11.53 13.65 3.07
CA ALA A 9 -12.87 13.71 3.66
C ALA A 9 -12.95 13.30 5.14
N GLN A 10 -11.85 12.83 5.74
CA GLN A 10 -11.74 12.48 7.16
C GLN A 10 -10.85 13.48 7.93
N GLY A 11 -10.46 14.60 7.32
CA GLY A 11 -9.62 15.63 7.93
C GLY A 11 -8.14 15.22 8.09
N ARG A 12 -7.70 14.17 7.39
CA ARG A 12 -6.30 13.71 7.36
C ARG A 12 -5.64 14.29 6.13
N VAL A 13 -4.30 14.26 6.03
CA VAL A 13 -3.62 14.67 4.79
C VAL A 13 -4.11 13.83 3.62
N ASP A 14 -4.49 14.49 2.52
CA ASP A 14 -4.78 13.81 1.26
C ASP A 14 -3.49 13.17 0.73
N PHE A 15 -3.48 11.84 0.71
CA PHE A 15 -2.30 11.08 0.34
C PHE A 15 -1.97 11.21 -1.16
N SER A 16 -2.97 11.43 -2.03
CA SER A 16 -2.72 11.68 -3.45
C SER A 16 -2.00 13.01 -3.63
N ALA A 17 -2.50 14.06 -2.99
CA ALA A 17 -1.86 15.39 -3.04
C ALA A 17 -0.43 15.37 -2.46
N ALA A 18 -0.18 14.53 -1.44
CA ALA A 18 1.16 14.31 -0.92
C ALA A 18 2.09 13.64 -1.95
N LEU A 19 1.64 12.60 -2.65
CA LEU A 19 2.43 11.97 -3.71
C LEU A 19 2.67 12.92 -4.88
N ASP A 20 1.68 13.72 -5.29
CA ASP A 20 1.83 14.72 -6.36
C ASP A 20 2.86 15.79 -5.97
N HIS A 21 2.84 16.26 -4.72
CA HIS A 21 3.83 17.21 -4.22
C HIS A 21 5.25 16.62 -4.23
N LEU A 22 5.40 15.37 -3.80
CA LEU A 22 6.69 14.66 -3.84
C LEU A 22 7.17 14.49 -5.30
N GLY A 23 6.27 14.14 -6.21
CA GLY A 23 6.57 14.04 -7.65
C GLY A 23 7.02 15.37 -8.25
N ALA A 24 6.35 16.49 -7.91
CA ALA A 24 6.75 17.83 -8.32
C ALA A 24 8.13 18.25 -7.76
N ALA A 25 8.53 17.69 -6.62
CA ALA A 25 9.87 17.84 -6.05
C ALA A 25 10.92 16.88 -6.65
N GLY A 26 10.55 16.07 -7.65
CA GLY A 26 11.43 15.13 -8.35
C GLY A 26 11.57 13.76 -7.69
N ILE A 27 10.72 13.44 -6.70
CA ILE A 27 10.73 12.15 -6.01
C ILE A 27 9.82 11.18 -6.76
N ASN A 28 10.43 10.32 -7.58
CA ASN A 28 9.70 9.41 -8.47
C ASN A 28 9.36 8.05 -7.85
N LYS A 29 9.91 7.73 -6.68
CA LYS A 29 9.67 6.48 -5.95
C LYS A 29 9.59 6.76 -4.47
N VAL A 30 8.54 6.26 -3.84
CA VAL A 30 8.29 6.41 -2.40
C VAL A 30 8.11 5.03 -1.79
N LEU A 31 8.87 4.75 -0.73
CA LEU A 31 8.66 3.58 0.11
C LEU A 31 7.77 3.99 1.30
N VAL A 32 6.62 3.34 1.44
CA VAL A 32 5.67 3.61 2.52
C VAL A 32 5.86 2.58 3.64
N GLU A 33 6.66 2.92 4.65
CA GLU A 33 6.86 2.11 5.86
C GLU A 33 6.01 2.65 7.02
N ALA A 34 4.69 2.57 6.86
CA ALA A 34 3.78 3.19 7.80
C ALA A 34 2.91 2.16 8.55
N GLY A 35 2.33 2.61 9.67
CA GLY A 35 1.36 1.82 10.41
C GLY A 35 0.03 1.67 9.66
N THR A 36 -0.87 0.90 10.29
CA THR A 36 -2.17 0.49 9.75
C THR A 36 -2.93 1.59 9.00
N GLY A 37 -2.99 2.80 9.54
CA GLY A 37 -3.79 3.90 8.97
C GLY A 37 -3.37 4.31 7.57
N ILE A 38 -2.07 4.59 7.37
CA ILE A 38 -1.54 5.01 6.07
C ILE A 38 -1.56 3.83 5.10
N THR A 39 -1.10 2.64 5.52
CA THR A 39 -1.10 1.44 4.68
C THR A 39 -2.51 1.09 4.17
N THR A 40 -3.52 1.20 5.04
CA THR A 40 -4.92 1.01 4.64
C THR A 40 -5.39 2.10 3.66
N THR A 41 -4.97 3.35 3.85
CA THR A 41 -5.33 4.48 2.98
C THR A 41 -4.75 4.29 1.58
N VAL A 42 -3.47 3.92 1.48
CA VAL A 42 -2.79 3.62 0.22
C VAL A 42 -3.47 2.47 -0.53
N LEU A 43 -3.79 1.38 0.16
CA LEU A 43 -4.46 0.24 -0.45
C LEU A 43 -5.90 0.56 -0.88
N LYS A 44 -6.67 1.31 -0.09
CA LYS A 44 -8.04 1.75 -0.45
C LYS A 44 -8.06 2.66 -1.66
N ALA A 45 -7.08 3.55 -1.78
CA ALA A 45 -6.95 4.47 -2.90
C ALA A 45 -6.28 3.81 -4.13
N ALA A 46 -5.95 2.51 -4.05
CA ALA A 46 -5.25 1.77 -5.11
C ALA A 46 -3.92 2.43 -5.55
N LEU A 47 -3.21 3.09 -4.62
CA LEU A 47 -1.98 3.85 -4.88
C LEU A 47 -0.70 3.02 -4.73
N ALA A 48 -0.78 1.77 -4.27
CA ALA A 48 0.39 0.88 -4.19
C ALA A 48 0.66 0.22 -5.55
N ASP A 49 1.79 0.55 -6.17
CA ASP A 49 2.26 -0.14 -7.37
C ASP A 49 2.99 -1.46 -7.02
N GLU A 50 3.69 -1.50 -5.89
CA GLU A 50 4.39 -2.68 -5.40
C GLU A 50 4.14 -2.87 -3.89
N ILE A 51 4.01 -4.12 -3.45
CA ILE A 51 3.85 -4.49 -2.04
C ILE A 51 4.98 -5.44 -1.66
N TYR A 52 5.77 -5.02 -0.66
CA TYR A 52 6.77 -5.85 -0.01
C TYR A 52 6.15 -6.44 1.26
N TRP A 53 5.73 -7.70 1.17
CA TRP A 53 5.04 -8.41 2.25
C TRP A 53 6.03 -9.25 3.05
N THR A 54 6.38 -8.79 4.25
CA THR A 54 7.19 -9.54 5.20
C THR A 54 6.30 -10.31 6.17
N GLN A 55 6.64 -11.57 6.42
CA GLN A 55 5.90 -12.44 7.33
C GLN A 55 6.88 -13.26 8.16
N SER A 56 6.77 -13.14 9.48
CA SER A 56 7.46 -13.99 10.44
C SER A 56 6.66 -15.28 10.73
N PRO A 57 7.25 -16.32 11.34
CA PRO A 57 6.53 -17.55 11.70
C PRO A 57 5.59 -17.39 12.91
N HIS A 58 5.53 -16.21 13.54
CA HIS A 58 4.66 -15.96 14.69
C HIS A 58 3.19 -15.81 14.26
N ILE A 59 2.30 -16.36 15.08
CA ILE A 59 0.85 -16.21 14.93
C ILE A 59 0.35 -15.26 16.00
N LEU A 60 -0.31 -14.18 15.56
CA LEU A 60 -0.93 -13.20 16.44
C LEU A 60 -2.45 -13.28 16.32
N GLY A 61 -3.14 -13.13 17.44
CA GLY A 61 -4.60 -13.15 17.53
C GLY A 61 -5.26 -11.86 17.03
N SER A 62 -6.58 -11.80 17.14
CA SER A 62 -7.38 -10.63 16.72
C SER A 62 -7.16 -9.37 17.57
N ASP A 63 -6.55 -9.52 18.73
CA ASP A 63 -6.13 -8.46 19.64
C ASP A 63 -4.86 -7.74 19.16
N ALA A 64 -4.14 -8.31 18.18
CA ALA A 64 -2.98 -7.67 17.60
C ALA A 64 -3.34 -6.47 16.72
N ARG A 65 -2.36 -5.59 16.52
CA ARG A 65 -2.50 -4.45 15.60
C ARG A 65 -2.42 -4.99 14.16
N PRO A 66 -3.46 -4.82 13.33
CA PRO A 66 -3.46 -5.36 11.99
C PRO A 66 -2.53 -4.54 11.07
N ALA A 67 -1.82 -5.19 10.15
CA ALA A 67 -1.03 -4.48 9.13
C ALA A 67 -1.92 -3.63 8.20
N VAL A 68 -3.12 -4.11 7.91
CA VAL A 68 -4.14 -3.45 7.08
C VAL A 68 -5.47 -3.52 7.81
N ALA A 69 -6.12 -2.37 8.03
CA ALA A 69 -7.46 -2.31 8.59
C ALA A 69 -8.51 -2.68 7.53
N ALA A 70 -9.79 -2.64 7.91
CA ALA A 70 -10.89 -3.01 7.02
C ALA A 70 -10.86 -2.27 5.66
N LEU A 71 -10.70 -3.04 4.58
CA LEU A 71 -10.78 -2.57 3.20
C LEU A 71 -12.22 -2.55 2.65
N LYS A 72 -13.20 -3.09 3.42
CA LYS A 72 -14.61 -3.23 3.01
C LYS A 72 -14.81 -4.11 1.75
N LEU A 73 -13.91 -5.05 1.51
CA LEU A 73 -14.11 -6.10 0.49
C LEU A 73 -15.08 -7.13 1.06
N VAL A 74 -16.27 -7.22 0.48
CA VAL A 74 -17.33 -8.18 0.89
C VAL A 74 -17.27 -9.51 0.14
N ALA A 75 -16.40 -9.59 -0.87
CA ALA A 75 -16.10 -10.79 -1.63
C ALA A 75 -14.67 -10.70 -2.19
N LEU A 76 -14.11 -11.83 -2.62
CA LEU A 76 -12.89 -11.81 -3.43
C LEU A 76 -13.17 -11.03 -4.71
N PRO A 77 -12.37 -10.01 -5.06
CA PRO A 77 -12.54 -9.31 -6.31
C PRO A 77 -12.34 -10.28 -7.47
N PRO A 78 -13.14 -10.19 -8.55
CA PRO A 78 -13.03 -11.09 -9.70
C PRO A 78 -11.70 -10.92 -10.44
N GLN A 79 -11.07 -9.77 -10.28
CA GLN A 79 -9.77 -9.46 -10.86
C GLN A 79 -8.68 -9.60 -9.80
N ASN A 80 -7.61 -10.29 -10.15
CA ASN A 80 -6.42 -10.27 -9.35
C ASN A 80 -5.73 -8.90 -9.53
N LEU A 81 -5.63 -8.11 -8.46
CA LEU A 81 -5.04 -6.76 -8.54
C LEU A 81 -3.50 -6.79 -8.55
N TYR A 82 -2.89 -7.86 -8.06
CA TYR A 82 -1.44 -7.98 -7.96
C TYR A 82 -0.96 -9.38 -8.35
N THR A 83 0.22 -9.45 -8.96
CA THR A 83 0.91 -10.72 -9.22
C THR A 83 2.16 -10.81 -8.35
N GLN A 84 2.42 -11.98 -7.75
CA GLN A 84 3.65 -12.22 -7.01
C GLN A 84 4.82 -12.29 -7.99
N SER A 85 5.72 -11.32 -7.94
CA SER A 85 6.93 -11.27 -8.77
C SER A 85 8.11 -12.00 -8.12
N ARG A 86 8.14 -12.06 -6.78
CA ARG A 86 9.25 -12.66 -6.03
C ARG A 86 8.78 -13.28 -4.73
N SER A 87 9.46 -14.34 -4.30
CA SER A 87 9.39 -14.91 -2.96
C SER A 87 10.78 -15.34 -2.52
N LEU A 88 11.19 -14.98 -1.31
CA LEU A 88 12.48 -15.39 -0.74
C LEU A 88 12.40 -15.49 0.78
N SER A 89 13.21 -16.39 1.34
CA SER A 89 13.44 -16.46 2.78
C SER A 89 14.45 -15.39 3.21
N VAL A 90 14.18 -14.75 4.35
CA VAL A 90 15.10 -13.84 5.05
C VAL A 90 15.25 -14.33 6.47
N GLY A 91 16.27 -15.16 6.72
CA GLY A 91 16.36 -15.89 7.98
C GLY A 91 15.16 -16.83 8.17
N GLN A 92 14.39 -16.63 9.25
CA GLN A 92 13.16 -17.38 9.53
C GLN A 92 11.91 -16.74 8.92
N ASP A 93 12.04 -15.54 8.34
CA ASP A 93 10.93 -14.79 7.77
C ASP A 93 10.82 -15.05 6.26
N GLN A 94 9.65 -14.75 5.71
CA GLN A 94 9.38 -14.75 4.28
C GLN A 94 9.16 -13.32 3.78
N LEU A 95 9.81 -12.97 2.69
CA LEU A 95 9.52 -11.77 1.91
C LEU A 95 8.89 -12.18 0.59
N ARG A 96 7.68 -11.68 0.33
CA ARG A 96 7.02 -11.78 -0.97
C ARG A 96 6.88 -10.39 -1.56
N VAL A 97 7.15 -10.26 -2.85
CA VAL A 97 6.95 -9.01 -3.59
C VAL A 97 5.78 -9.21 -4.53
N PHE A 98 4.78 -8.34 -4.41
CA PHE A 98 3.62 -8.29 -5.29
C PHE A 98 3.68 -7.01 -6.12
N VAL A 99 3.42 -7.11 -7.42
CA VAL A 99 3.40 -5.98 -8.35
C VAL A 99 1.99 -5.82 -8.88
N LYS A 100 1.49 -4.58 -8.92
CA LYS A 100 0.15 -4.25 -9.39
C LYS A 100 0.00 -4.68 -10.85
N ASN A 101 -1.09 -5.36 -11.16
CA ASN A 101 -1.41 -5.70 -12.53
C ASN A 101 -1.83 -4.42 -13.26
N VAL A 102 -1.08 -4.07 -14.31
CA VAL A 102 -1.47 -2.97 -15.19
C VAL A 102 -2.55 -3.51 -16.12
N SER A 103 -3.81 -3.10 -15.91
CA SER A 103 -4.85 -3.32 -16.89
C SER A 103 -4.45 -2.65 -18.21
N ALA A 104 -4.66 -3.32 -19.33
CA ALA A 104 -4.29 -2.88 -20.68
C ALA A 104 -5.01 -1.60 -21.17
N ASP A 105 -5.67 -0.86 -20.27
CA ASP A 105 -6.51 0.29 -20.58
C ASP A 105 -5.76 1.62 -20.33
N ARG A 106 -4.47 1.65 -20.65
CA ARG A 106 -3.72 2.89 -20.91
C ARG A 106 -3.65 3.09 -22.43
N THR A 107 -4.82 3.21 -23.06
CA THR A 107 -4.92 3.84 -24.37
C THR A 107 -5.14 5.33 -24.15
N GLU A 108 -4.13 6.09 -24.59
CA GLU A 108 -4.07 7.54 -24.82
C GLU A 108 -3.86 8.48 -23.63
#